data_AF-A0A2N6SMK2-F1
#
_entry.id   AF-A0A2N6SMK2-F1
#
_cell.length_a   1.000
_cell.length_b   1.000
_cell.length_c   1.000
_cell.angle_alpha   90.00
_cell.angle_beta   90.00
_cell.angle_gamma   90.00
#
_symmetry.space_group_name_H-M   'P 1'
#
loop_
_entity.id
_entity.type
_entity.pdbx_description
1 polymer ?
#
loop_
_entity_poly.entity_id
_entity_poly.type
_entity_poly.pdbx_seq_one_letter_code
_entity_poly.pdbx_strand_id
1 'polypeptide(L)' 'MMSLNEQEVYEEKVMEWIDDHFILNEIEIEDFPFFLHGKLIRDENGETMVVFWCVIYGRVDYRLQEA' A
#
# COMPACT_ATOMS: atom_id res chain seq x y z
N MET A 1 -12.64 14.23 10.54
CA MET A 1 -13.11 12.88 10.18
C MET A 1 -13.08 12.82 8.66
N MET A 2 -12.34 11.88 8.06
CA MET A 2 -12.39 11.69 6.61
C MET A 2 -13.75 11.11 6.23
N SER A 3 -14.26 11.50 5.07
CA SER A 3 -15.47 10.93 4.49
C SER A 3 -15.19 9.53 3.92
N LEU A 4 -16.23 8.69 3.78
CA LEU A 4 -16.13 7.38 3.14
C LEU A 4 -15.57 7.48 1.72
N ASN A 5 -15.99 8.48 0.95
CA ASN A 5 -15.47 8.73 -0.39
C ASN A 5 -13.96 9.01 -0.41
N GLU A 6 -13.43 9.76 0.56
CA GLU A 6 -11.99 10.03 0.62
C GLU A 6 -11.20 8.75 0.93
N GLN A 7 -11.75 7.86 1.77
CA GLN A 7 -11.12 6.58 2.09
C GLN A 7 -11.02 5.67 0.87
N GLU A 8 -12.10 5.55 0.09
CA GLU A 8 -12.12 4.76 -1.15
C GLU A 8 -11.10 5.31 -2.17
N VAL A 9 -11.03 6.63 -2.33
CA VAL A 9 -10.09 7.27 -3.27
C VAL A 9 -8.63 7.03 -2.88
N TYR A 10 -8.28 7.06 -1.59
CA TYR A 10 -6.89 6.85 -1.18
C TYR A 10 -6.48 5.38 -1.28
N GLU A 11 -7.40 4.46 -1.01
CA GLU A 11 -7.16 3.03 -1.22
C GLU A 11 -6.96 2.71 -2.70
N GLU A 12 -7.81 3.26 -3.58
CA GLU A 12 -7.66 3.12 -5.03
C GLU A 12 -6.28 3.60 -5.50
N LYS A 13 -5.83 4.78 -5.06
CA LYS A 13 -4.49 5.29 -5.41
C LYS A 13 -3.34 4.41 -4.93
N VAL A 14 -3.48 3.79 -3.76
CA VAL A 14 -2.47 2.83 -3.28
C VAL A 14 -2.46 1.59 -4.16
N MET A 15 -3.63 1.05 -4.50
CA MET A 15 -3.74 -0.14 -5.36
C MET A 15 -3.25 0.14 -6.80
N GLU A 16 -3.59 1.29 -7.38
CA GLU A 16 -3.08 1.74 -8.70
C GLU A 16 -1.56 1.81 -8.69
N TRP A 17 -0.98 2.41 -7.64
CA TRP A 17 0.48 2.49 -7.53
C TRP A 17 1.11 1.09 -7.45
N ILE A 18 0.47 0.15 -6.75
CA ILE A 18 0.96 -1.24 -6.65
C ILE A 18 0.89 -1.94 -8.02
N ASP A 19 -0.22 -1.81 -8.74
CA ASP A 19 -0.41 -2.39 -10.09
C ASP A 19 0.63 -1.84 -11.10
N ASP A 20 0.99 -0.56 -10.98
CA ASP A 20 2.01 0.08 -11.83
C ASP A 20 3.45 -0.38 -11.53
N HIS A 21 3.74 -0.83 -10.30
CA HIS A 21 5.11 -1.12 -9.85
C HIS A 21 5.40 -2.62 -9.69
N PHE A 22 4.38 -3.46 -9.55
CA PHE A 22 4.51 -4.88 -9.29
C PHE A 22 3.72 -5.73 -10.27
N ILE A 23 4.24 -6.92 -10.58
CA ILE A 23 3.48 -7.95 -11.25
C ILE A 23 2.59 -8.60 -10.20
N LEU A 24 1.30 -8.27 -10.17
CA LEU A 24 0.36 -8.71 -9.12
C LEU A 24 0.30 -10.24 -8.89
N ASN A 25 0.66 -11.03 -9.90
CA ASN A 25 0.68 -12.50 -9.79
C ASN A 25 1.93 -13.05 -9.08
N GLU A 26 2.95 -12.22 -8.87
CA GLU A 26 4.22 -12.58 -8.23
C GLU A 26 4.33 -12.05 -6.80
N ILE A 27 3.28 -11.39 -6.31
CA ILE A 27 3.23 -10.82 -4.97
C ILE A 27 1.95 -11.20 -4.22
N GLU A 28 2.05 -11.34 -2.91
CA GLU A 28 0.91 -11.40 -1.99
C GLU A 28 0.63 -9.99 -1.46
N ILE A 29 -0.65 -9.62 -1.40
CA ILE A 29 -1.10 -8.32 -0.87
C ILE A 29 -2.05 -8.56 0.30
N GLU A 30 -1.73 -7.99 1.46
CA GLU A 30 -2.55 -8.05 2.67
C GLU A 30 -2.84 -6.65 3.20
N ASP A 31 -4.00 -6.47 3.84
CA ASP A 31 -4.31 -5.21 4.52
C ASP A 31 -3.39 -4.99 5.72
N PHE A 32 -2.82 -3.78 5.82
CA PHE A 32 -1.89 -3.43 6.88
C PHE A 32 -2.40 -2.21 7.67
N PRO A 33 -3.24 -2.43 8.71
CA PRO A 33 -4.02 -1.37 9.36
C PRO A 33 -3.20 -0.37 10.19
N PHE A 34 -1.90 -0.59 10.39
CA PHE A 34 -1.03 0.36 11.07
C PHE A 34 -0.72 1.62 10.25
N PHE A 35 -0.85 1.54 8.92
CA PHE A 35 -0.74 2.69 8.03
C PHE A 35 -2.08 2.96 7.36
N LEU A 36 -2.37 4.24 7.11
CA LEU A 36 -3.62 4.63 6.46
C LEU A 36 -3.65 4.10 5.02
N HIS A 37 -4.65 3.29 4.69
CA HIS A 37 -4.73 2.54 3.43
C HIS A 37 -3.47 1.70 3.18
N GLY A 38 -2.85 1.19 4.25
CA GLY A 38 -1.66 0.36 4.18
C GLY A 38 -1.93 -0.99 3.55
N LYS A 39 -1.06 -1.40 2.64
CA LYS A 39 -0.99 -2.72 2.03
C LYS A 39 0.40 -3.29 2.29
N LEU A 40 0.45 -4.47 2.90
CA LEU A 40 1.67 -5.25 3.04
C LEU A 40 1.82 -6.10 1.78
N ILE A 41 2.92 -5.90 1.08
CA ILE A 41 3.32 -6.66 -0.09
C ILE A 41 4.40 -7.63 0.33
N ARG A 42 4.28 -8.89 -0.11
CA ARG A 42 5.31 -9.92 0.03
C ARG A 42 5.64 -10.52 -1.32
N ASP A 43 6.92 -10.64 -1.65
CA ASP A 43 7.37 -11.30 -2.89
C ASP A 43 7.61 -12.80 -2.69
N GLU A 44 7.99 -13.50 -3.78
CA GLU A 44 8.33 -14.92 -3.76
C GLU A 44 9.57 -15.27 -2.90
N ASN A 45 10.46 -14.30 -2.65
CA ASN A 45 11.65 -14.47 -1.82
C ASN A 45 11.35 -14.28 -0.32
N GLY A 46 10.13 -13.85 0.01
CA GLY A 46 9.70 -13.54 1.37
C GLY A 46 10.09 -12.13 1.84
N GLU A 47 10.60 -11.29 0.95
CA GLU A 47 10.86 -9.88 1.23
C GLU A 47 9.53 -9.12 1.33
N THR A 48 9.43 -8.21 2.30
CA THR A 48 8.19 -7.47 2.55
C THR A 48 8.36 -5.96 2.43
N MET A 49 7.31 -5.32 1.91
CA MET A 49 7.22 -3.87 1.78
C MET A 49 5.81 -3.40 2.15
N VAL A 50 5.70 -2.30 2.89
CA VAL A 50 4.42 -1.66 3.16
C VAL A 50 4.26 -0.47 2.22
N VAL A 51 3.15 -0.42 1.49
CA VAL A 51 2.73 0.72 0.65
C VAL A 51 1.51 1.36 1.29
N PHE A 52 1.47 2.69 1.38
CA PHE A 52 0.39 3.38 2.08
C PHE A 52 0.18 4.81 1.58
N TRP A 53 -0.97 5.39 1.92
CA TRP A 53 -1.23 6.80 1.66
C TRP A 53 -0.63 7.69 2.75
N CYS A 54 0.36 8.50 2.38
CA CYS A 54 0.94 9.48 3.29
C CYS A 54 0.12 10.76 3.29
N VAL A 55 -0.75 10.93 4.30
CA VAL A 55 -1.62 12.10 4.46
C VAL A 55 -0.83 13.41 4.56
N ILE A 56 0.34 13.39 5.21
CA ILE A 56 1.17 14.59 5.43
C ILE A 56 1.69 15.15 4.10
N TYR A 57 2.04 14.26 3.17
CA TYR A 57 2.60 14.64 1.86
C TYR A 57 1.58 14.55 0.72
N GLY A 58 0.37 14.04 0.98
CA GLY A 58 -0.67 13.88 -0.03
C GLY A 58 -0.28 12.97 -1.20
N ARG A 59 0.48 11.90 -0.94
CA ARG A 59 0.97 10.94 -1.95
C ARG A 59 1.10 9.53 -1.40
N VAL A 60 1.24 8.55 -2.29
CA VAL A 60 1.67 7.19 -1.92
C VAL A 60 3.14 7.22 -1.50
N ASP A 61 3.46 6.52 -0.41
CA ASP A 61 4.82 6.31 0.09
C ASP A 61 4.97 4.83 0.48
N TYR A 62 6.20 4.35 0.62
CA TYR A 62 6.47 2.96 0.94
C TYR A 62 7.66 2.80 1.89
N ARG A 63 7.68 1.69 2.62
CA ARG A 63 8.77 1.32 3.54
C ARG A 63 9.09 -0.15 3.37
N LEU A 64 10.36 -0.46 3.14
CA LEU A 64 10.87 -1.82 3.22
C LEU A 64 10.86 -2.24 4.69
N GLN A 65 10.37 -3.45 4.96
CA GLN A 65 10.46 -4.00 6.30
C GLN A 65 11.81 -4.71 6.41
N GLU A 66 12.78 -4.07 7.07
CA GLU A 66 14.02 -4.77 7.39
C GLU A 66 13.73 -5.84 8.45
N ALA A 67 14.26 -7.05 8.22
CA ALA A 67 14.09 -8.21 9.09
C ALA A 67 14.79 -8.06 10.45
#